data_AF-R4LJI5-F1
#
_entry.id   AF-R4LJI5-F1
#
_cell.length_a   1.000
_cell.length_b   1.000
_cell.length_c   1.000
_cell.angle_alpha   90.00
_cell.angle_beta   90.00
_cell.angle_gamma   90.00
#
_symmetry.space_group_name_H-M   'P 1'
#
loop_
_entity.id
_entity.type
_entity.pdbx_description
1 polymer ?
#
loop_
_entity_poly.entity_id
_entity_poly.type
_entity_poly.pdbx_seq_one_letter_code
_entity_poly.pdbx_strand_id
1 'polypeptide(L)' 'MTHPPAGPSNPTGPSGPGRDPEAPLDPHSPEGRATAARLGRTLALIELEIAERHAGQIARAA' A
#
# COMPACT_ATOMS: atom_id res chain seq x y z
N MET A 1 37.43 -25.78 -28.71
CA MET A 1 36.35 -24.91 -29.24
C MET A 1 36.12 -23.81 -28.22
N THR A 2 36.58 -22.59 -28.51
CA THR A 2 36.39 -21.43 -27.64
C THR A 2 35.09 -20.73 -28.01
N HIS A 3 34.12 -20.71 -27.10
CA HIS A 3 32.89 -19.94 -27.26
C HIS A 3 33.23 -18.43 -27.22
N PRO A 4 32.64 -17.58 -28.08
CA PRO A 4 32.84 -16.13 -27.99
C PRO A 4 32.09 -15.56 -26.77
N PRO A 5 32.57 -14.46 -26.17
CA PRO A 5 31.91 -13.84 -25.02
C PRO A 5 30.53 -13.31 -25.45
N ALA A 6 29.50 -13.68 -24.71
CA ALA A 6 28.17 -13.12 -24.87
C ALA A 6 28.23 -11.60 -24.63
N GLY A 7 27.71 -10.81 -25.58
CA GLY A 7 27.61 -9.34 -25.44
C GLY A 7 26.74 -8.93 -24.25
N PRO A 8 26.74 -7.63 -23.88
CA PRO A 8 25.96 -7.16 -22.73
C PRO A 8 24.48 -7.48 -22.94
N SER A 9 23.92 -8.32 -22.08
CA SER A 9 22.48 -8.53 -22.03
C SER A 9 21.83 -7.22 -21.58
N ASN A 10 20.99 -6.64 -22.43
CA ASN A 10 20.06 -5.61 -21.97
C ASN A 10 19.22 -6.24 -20.86
N PRO A 11 19.17 -5.67 -19.64
CA PRO A 11 18.27 -6.16 -18.62
C PRO A 11 16.85 -6.00 -19.17
N THR A 12 16.10 -7.10 -19.24
CA THR A 12 14.67 -7.05 -19.47
C THR A 12 14.10 -6.12 -18.40
N GLY A 13 13.41 -5.05 -18.81
CA GLY A 13 12.75 -4.13 -17.89
C GLY A 13 11.86 -4.92 -16.92
N PRO A 14 11.56 -4.38 -15.73
CA PRO A 14 10.74 -5.10 -14.78
C PRO A 14 9.45 -5.53 -15.46
N SER A 15 9.20 -6.85 -15.50
CA SER A 15 7.88 -7.41 -15.80
C SER A 15 6.97 -7.10 -14.61
N GLY A 16 6.66 -5.82 -14.43
CA GLY A 16 5.56 -5.40 -13.58
C GLY A 16 4.27 -5.96 -14.20
N PRO A 17 3.29 -6.34 -13.39
CA PRO A 17 2.00 -6.69 -13.95
C PRO A 17 1.49 -5.46 -14.70
N GLY A 18 1.29 -5.59 -16.00
CA GLY A 18 0.52 -4.64 -16.79
C GLY A 18 -0.92 -4.70 -16.33
N ARG A 19 -1.20 -4.20 -15.12
CA ARG A 19 -2.55 -3.86 -14.72
C ARG A 19 -2.82 -2.54 -15.40
N ASP A 20 -3.67 -2.57 -16.43
CA ASP A 20 -4.44 -1.39 -16.75
C ASP A 20 -4.99 -0.84 -15.43
N PRO A 21 -4.82 0.46 -15.13
CA PRO A 21 -5.39 1.03 -13.93
C PRO A 21 -6.89 0.72 -13.96
N GLU A 22 -7.37 -0.03 -12.96
CA GLU A 22 -8.81 -0.22 -12.77
C GLU A 22 -9.47 1.16 -12.79
N ALA A 23 -10.62 1.26 -13.47
CA ALA A 23 -11.37 2.49 -13.50
C ALA A 23 -11.60 2.98 -12.06
N PRO A 24 -11.44 4.29 -11.77
CA PRO A 24 -11.68 4.81 -10.44
C PRO A 24 -13.09 4.44 -9.97
N LEU A 25 -13.19 3.97 -8.73
CA LEU A 25 -14.47 3.62 -8.14
C LEU A 25 -15.30 4.89 -7.88
N ASP A 26 -16.56 4.90 -8.31
CA ASP A 26 -17.49 6.00 -8.00
C ASP A 26 -17.73 6.05 -6.47
N PRO A 27 -17.37 7.15 -5.79
CA PRO A 27 -17.57 7.29 -4.35
C PRO A 27 -19.05 7.23 -3.93
N HIS A 28 -19.97 7.56 -4.85
CA HIS A 28 -21.41 7.54 -4.59
C HIS A 28 -22.07 6.20 -4.96
N SER A 29 -21.31 5.24 -5.48
CA SER A 29 -21.81 3.87 -5.64
C SER A 29 -21.96 3.17 -4.28
N PRO A 30 -22.80 2.13 -4.16
CA PRO A 30 -22.86 1.31 -2.96
C PRO A 30 -21.49 0.73 -2.56
N GLU A 31 -20.69 0.31 -3.54
CA GLU A 31 -19.34 -0.23 -3.32
C GLU A 31 -18.35 0.85 -2.86
N GLY A 32 -18.38 2.03 -3.48
CA GLY A 32 -17.57 3.18 -3.08
C GLY A 32 -17.84 3.60 -1.64
N ARG A 33 -19.11 3.71 -1.26
CA ARG A 33 -19.51 4.00 0.13
C ARG A 33 -19.08 2.91 1.10
N ALA A 34 -19.24 1.63 0.74
CA ALA A 34 -18.82 0.52 1.60
C ALA A 34 -17.30 0.51 1.81
N THR A 35 -16.54 0.79 0.75
CA THR A 35 -15.07 0.90 0.80
C THR A 35 -14.64 2.07 1.67
N ALA A 36 -15.25 3.25 1.49
CA ALA A 36 -14.99 4.42 2.33
C ALA A 36 -15.30 4.14 3.81
N ALA A 37 -16.43 3.49 4.11
CA ALA A 37 -16.80 3.13 5.47
C ALA A 37 -15.80 2.13 6.10
N ARG A 38 -15.31 1.15 5.32
CA ARG A 38 -14.28 0.22 5.77
C ARG A 38 -12.98 0.94 6.08
N LEU A 39 -12.53 1.82 5.18
CA LEU A 39 -11.33 2.63 5.41
C LEU A 39 -11.46 3.51 6.65
N GLY A 40 -12.60 4.20 6.82
CA GLY A 40 -12.86 5.03 8.00
C GLY A 40 -12.78 4.24 9.30
N ARG A 41 -13.32 3.02 9.35
CA ARG A 41 -13.18 2.14 10.53
C ARG A 41 -11.72 1.78 10.81
N THR A 42 -10.94 1.46 9.78
CA THR A 42 -9.51 1.15 9.95
C THR A 42 -8.74 2.35 10.49
N LEU A 43 -8.99 3.56 9.95
CA LEU A 43 -8.34 4.78 10.41
C LEU A 43 -8.66 5.08 11.88
N ALA A 44 -9.93 4.93 12.28
CA ALA A 44 -10.32 5.12 13.68
C ALA A 44 -9.60 4.17 14.65
N LEU A 45 -9.38 2.91 14.26
CA LEU A 45 -8.62 1.96 15.08
C LEU A 45 -7.14 2.36 15.19
N ILE A 46 -6.55 2.85 14.09
CA ILE A 46 -5.16 3.35 14.09
C ILE A 46 -5.04 4.56 15.01
N GLU A 47 -5.96 5.51 14.93
CA GLU A 47 -5.96 6.70 15.77
C GLU A 47 -6.09 6.35 17.26
N LEU A 48 -6.96 5.38 17.61
CA LEU A 48 -7.09 4.88 18.97
C LEU A 48 -5.77 4.28 19.49
N GLU A 49 -5.16 3.39 18.71
CA GLU A 49 -3.88 2.76 19.06
C GLU A 49 -2.77 3.80 19.26
N ILE A 50 -2.71 4.82 18.39
CA ILE A 50 -1.75 5.93 18.53
C ILE A 50 -2.00 6.70 19.84
N ALA A 51 -3.25 7.01 20.16
CA ALA A 51 -3.61 7.72 21.37
C ALA A 51 -3.22 6.93 22.64
N GLU A 52 -3.50 5.63 22.67
CA GLU A 52 -3.14 4.74 23.78
C GLU A 52 -1.61 4.66 23.96
N ARG A 53 -0.85 4.52 22.88
CA ARG A 53 0.62 4.54 22.93
C ARG A 53 1.16 5.85 23.48
N HIS A 54 0.61 6.98 23.02
CA HIS A 54 1.06 8.29 23.47
C HIS A 54 0.76 8.50 24.96
N ALA A 55 -0.43 8.14 25.43
CA ALA A 55 -0.78 8.18 26.85
C ALA A 55 0.16 7.31 27.69
N GLY A 56 0.47 6.09 27.22
CA GLY A 56 1.42 5.19 27.87
C GLY A 56 2.85 5.73 27.92
N GLN A 57 3.29 6.47 26.88
CA GLN A 57 4.61 7.13 26.88
C GLN A 57 4.67 8.29 27.88
N ILE A 58 3.64 9.13 27.93
CA ILE A 58 3.56 10.22 28.90
C ILE A 58 3.60 9.66 30.33
N ALA A 59 2.81 8.63 30.62
CA ALA A 59 2.77 8.01 31.95
C ALA A 59 4.11 7.39 32.36
N ARG A 60 4.94 6.95 31.41
CA ARG A 60 6.29 6.42 31.68
C ARG A 60 7.36 7.50 31.84
N ALA A 61 7.09 8.71 31.36
CA ALA A 61 8.02 9.84 31.41
C ALA A 61 7.81 10.74 32.64
N ALA A 62 6.71 10.56 33.37
CA ALA A 62 6.38 11.25 34.62
C ALA A 62 6.84 10.46 35.85
#